data_AF-A0A6M1ZLH4-F1
#
_entry.id   AF-A0A6M1ZLH4-F1
#
_cell.length_a   1.000
_cell.length_b   1.000
_cell.length_c   1.000
_cell.angle_alpha   90.00
_cell.angle_beta   90.00
_cell.angle_gamma   90.00
#
_symmetry.space_group_name_H-M   'P 1'
#
loop_
_entity.id
_entity.type
_entity.pdbx_description
1 polymer ?
#
loop_
_entity_poly.entity_id
_entity_poly.type
_entity_poly.pdbx_seq_one_letter_code
_entity_poly.pdbx_strand_id
1 'polypeptide(L)'
;MEYIDTLFAERLFPDIDEEGSHFLAKLMAASREGHLCLPHEPSADHIPEEAIGEIVCREGDRWYLKRCFECEKEFVTHWQRLKKSHPKHYPGCFNVIEK
;
A
#
# COMPACT_ATOMS: atom_id res chain seq x y z
N MET A 1 0.65 9.99 -19.57
CA MET A 1 -0.12 10.72 -18.54
C MET A 1 0.67 10.61 -17.24
N GLU A 2 1.91 11.09 -17.24
CA GLU A 2 2.88 10.95 -16.13
C GLU A 2 3.17 12.29 -15.43
N TYR A 3 2.70 13.40 -16.03
CA TYR A 3 3.05 14.76 -15.64
C TYR A 3 2.65 15.15 -14.21
N ILE A 4 1.48 14.69 -13.73
CA ILE A 4 1.02 15.03 -12.37
C ILE A 4 1.86 14.32 -11.30
N ASP A 5 2.27 13.08 -11.55
CA ASP A 5 3.01 12.29 -10.55
C ASP A 5 4.44 12.77 -10.42
N THR A 6 5.07 13.09 -11.56
CA THR A 6 6.41 13.69 -11.57
C THR A 6 6.40 15.02 -10.82
N LEU A 7 5.42 15.90 -11.10
CA LEU A 7 5.29 17.17 -10.37
C LEU A 7 5.01 16.98 -8.87
N PHE A 8 4.27 15.94 -8.50
CA PHE A 8 4.00 15.64 -7.11
C PHE A 8 5.27 15.11 -6.40
N ALA A 9 6.04 14.26 -7.07
CA ALA A 9 7.32 13.75 -6.58
C ALA A 9 8.33 14.88 -6.35
N GLU A 10 8.56 15.72 -7.36
CA GLU A 10 9.47 16.88 -7.30
C GLU A 10 9.07 17.88 -6.20
N ARG A 11 7.75 18.05 -5.97
CA ARG A 11 7.25 18.99 -4.96
C ARG A 11 7.27 18.43 -3.54
N LEU A 12 7.15 17.12 -3.37
CA LEU A 12 7.28 16.46 -2.08
C LEU A 12 8.74 16.44 -1.62
N PHE A 13 9.68 16.24 -2.54
CA PHE A 13 11.11 16.13 -2.24
C PHE A 13 11.90 17.01 -3.21
N PRO A 14 12.22 18.27 -2.85
CA PRO A 14 12.95 19.17 -3.72
C PRO A 14 14.37 18.69 -4.10
N ASP A 15 14.95 17.84 -3.24
CA ASP A 15 16.31 17.32 -3.38
C ASP A 15 16.35 15.89 -3.96
N ILE A 16 15.21 15.33 -4.35
CA ILE A 16 15.18 14.02 -5.01
C ILE A 16 15.76 14.16 -6.42
N ASP A 17 16.57 13.18 -6.81
CA ASP A 17 17.08 13.15 -8.17
C ASP A 17 16.02 12.62 -9.16
N GLU A 18 16.40 12.60 -10.44
CA GLU A 18 15.52 12.18 -11.53
C GLU A 18 15.09 10.71 -11.38
N GLU A 19 15.99 9.84 -10.94
CA GLU A 19 15.73 8.40 -10.76
C GLU A 19 14.74 8.15 -9.62
N GLY A 20 14.94 8.82 -8.48
CA GLY A 20 14.00 8.76 -7.35
C GLY A 20 12.63 9.34 -7.73
N SER A 21 12.60 10.44 -8.48
CA SER A 21 11.36 11.04 -9.00
C SER A 21 10.61 10.07 -9.90
N HIS A 22 11.32 9.43 -10.83
CA HIS A 22 10.75 8.49 -11.77
C HIS A 22 10.22 7.25 -11.06
N PHE A 23 10.96 6.71 -10.08
CA PHE A 23 10.49 5.60 -9.27
C PHE A 23 9.22 5.95 -8.48
N LEU A 24 9.20 7.13 -7.85
CA LEU A 24 8.03 7.58 -7.08
C LEU A 24 6.82 7.79 -8.00
N ALA A 25 7.02 8.35 -9.19
CA ALA A 25 5.96 8.51 -10.19
C ALA A 25 5.41 7.14 -10.65
N LYS A 26 6.30 6.17 -10.91
CA LYS A 26 5.92 4.80 -11.25
C LYS A 26 5.12 4.12 -10.13
N LEU A 27 5.51 4.31 -8.88
CA LEU A 27 4.78 3.81 -7.71
C LEU A 27 3.38 4.43 -7.57
N MET A 28 3.25 5.74 -7.83
CA MET A 28 1.96 6.43 -7.86
C MET A 28 1.06 5.96 -9.01
N ALA A 29 1.63 5.76 -10.19
CA ALA A 29 0.93 5.22 -11.35
C ALA A 29 0.41 3.80 -11.06
N ALA A 30 1.26 2.92 -10.54
CA ALA A 30 0.88 1.57 -10.14
C ALA A 30 -0.26 1.58 -9.09
N SER A 31 -0.21 2.49 -8.12
CA SER A 31 -1.29 2.68 -7.14
C SER A 31 -2.62 3.05 -7.77
N ARG A 32 -2.63 3.90 -8.80
CA ARG A 32 -3.87 4.25 -9.53
C ARG A 32 -4.43 3.07 -10.32
N GLU A 33 -3.57 2.18 -10.79
CA GLU A 33 -3.96 0.96 -11.50
C GLU A 33 -4.45 -0.14 -10.54
N GLY A 34 -4.40 0.10 -9.22
CA GLY A 34 -4.87 -0.81 -8.19
C GLY A 34 -3.79 -1.73 -7.61
N HIS A 35 -2.52 -1.52 -7.97
CA HIS A 35 -1.40 -2.22 -7.35
C HIS A 35 -1.07 -1.59 -5.98
N LEU A 36 -0.89 -2.42 -4.95
CA LEU A 36 -0.57 -1.93 -3.59
C LEU A 36 0.92 -1.59 -3.41
N CYS A 37 1.78 -2.26 -4.15
CA CYS A 37 3.23 -2.15 -4.07
C CYS A 37 3.90 -2.44 -5.41
N LEU A 38 5.18 -2.08 -5.49
CA LEU A 38 6.11 -2.50 -6.53
C LEU A 38 7.25 -3.33 -5.92
N PRO A 39 7.83 -4.28 -6.68
CA PRO A 39 9.07 -4.93 -6.27
C PRO A 39 10.22 -3.93 -6.20
N HIS A 40 11.28 -4.27 -5.46
CA HIS A 40 12.49 -3.49 -5.44
C HIS A 40 13.14 -3.46 -6.83
N GLU A 41 13.65 -2.29 -7.22
CA GLU A 41 14.43 -2.06 -8.42
C GLU A 41 15.47 -0.97 -8.16
N PRO A 42 16.55 -0.88 -8.96
CA PRO A 42 17.67 0.02 -8.66
C PRO A 42 17.30 1.50 -8.51
N SER A 43 16.32 2.01 -9.26
CA SER A 43 15.85 3.40 -9.14
C SER A 43 15.21 3.69 -7.77
N ALA A 44 14.82 2.67 -7.02
CA ALA A 44 14.29 2.83 -5.67
C ALA A 44 15.37 3.16 -4.63
N ASP A 45 16.65 2.90 -4.92
CA ASP A 45 17.77 3.26 -4.03
C ASP A 45 18.04 4.77 -4.00
N HIS A 46 17.43 5.51 -4.93
CA HIS A 46 17.49 6.97 -5.03
C HIS A 46 16.38 7.67 -4.23
N ILE A 47 15.52 6.91 -3.56
CA ILE A 47 14.53 7.48 -2.65
C ILE A 47 15.24 8.00 -1.39
N PRO A 48 15.08 9.31 -1.05
CA PRO A 48 15.66 9.88 0.16
C PRO A 48 15.16 9.17 1.42
N GLU A 49 16.03 9.00 2.43
CA GLU A 49 15.64 8.34 3.68
C GLU A 49 14.49 9.06 4.39
N GLU A 50 14.41 10.38 4.24
CA GLU A 50 13.34 11.22 4.80
C GLU A 50 11.97 10.91 4.19
N ALA A 51 11.94 10.40 2.95
CA ALA A 51 10.71 9.97 2.30
C ALA A 51 10.17 8.66 2.89
N ILE A 52 11.07 7.85 3.45
CA ILE A 52 10.76 6.53 4.00
C ILE A 52 10.10 6.69 5.36
N GLY A 53 8.89 6.15 5.50
CA GLY A 53 8.07 6.29 6.69
C GLY A 53 7.16 7.52 6.67
N GLU A 54 7.43 8.51 5.83
CA GLU A 54 6.54 9.66 5.60
C GLU A 54 5.57 9.42 4.44
N ILE A 55 6.10 9.14 3.25
CA ILE A 55 5.31 9.00 2.01
C ILE A 55 5.37 7.58 1.47
N VAL A 56 6.53 6.94 1.56
CA VAL A 56 6.75 5.58 1.08
C VAL A 56 7.16 4.65 2.23
N CYS A 57 6.99 3.35 2.03
CA CYS A 57 7.43 2.33 2.98
C CYS A 57 8.10 1.19 2.22
N ARG A 58 9.10 0.56 2.85
CA ARG A 58 9.73 -0.66 2.35
C ARG A 58 9.52 -1.80 3.33
N GLU A 59 9.01 -2.92 2.85
CA GLU A 59 8.83 -4.16 3.62
C GLU A 59 9.39 -5.32 2.79
N GLY A 60 10.52 -5.89 3.21
CA GLY A 60 11.25 -6.88 2.42
C GLY A 60 11.67 -6.33 1.06
N ASP A 61 11.23 -7.01 0.00
CA ASP A 61 11.51 -6.70 -1.42
C ASP A 61 10.43 -5.83 -2.07
N ARG A 62 9.62 -5.13 -1.27
CA ARG A 62 8.46 -4.38 -1.77
C ARG A 62 8.43 -2.94 -1.28
N TRP A 63 8.11 -2.05 -2.21
CA TRP A 63 7.90 -0.64 -1.97
C TRP A 63 6.42 -0.27 -2.08
N TYR A 64 5.97 0.56 -1.16
CA TYR A 64 4.59 0.97 -1.02
C TYR A 64 4.49 2.48 -0.92
N LEU A 65 3.38 3.05 -1.38
CA LEU A 65 2.90 4.30 -0.77
C LEU A 65 2.45 3.99 0.66
N LYS A 66 2.79 4.85 1.62
CA LYS A 66 2.49 4.63 3.05
C LYS A 66 1.02 4.29 3.29
N ARG A 67 0.10 5.02 2.66
CA ARG A 67 -1.35 4.75 2.73
C ARG A 67 -1.70 3.31 2.30
N CYS A 68 -1.08 2.79 1.25
CA CYS A 68 -1.35 1.46 0.73
C CYS A 68 -0.83 0.39 1.68
N PHE A 69 0.34 0.62 2.27
CA PHE A 69 0.92 -0.25 3.29
C PHE A 69 0.07 -0.32 4.57
N GLU A 70 -0.40 0.83 5.05
CA GLU A 70 -1.29 0.90 6.21
C GLU A 70 -2.61 0.17 5.95
N CYS A 71 -3.22 0.37 4.78
CA CYS A 71 -4.42 -0.39 4.38
C CYS A 71 -4.18 -1.90 4.33
N GLU A 72 -3.06 -2.36 3.77
CA GLU A 72 -2.70 -3.79 3.73
C GLU A 72 -2.55 -4.35 5.16
N LYS A 73 -1.87 -3.62 6.04
CA LYS A 73 -1.70 -4.00 7.46
C LYS A 73 -3.02 -4.12 8.20
N GLU A 74 -3.92 -3.15 8.03
CA GLU A 74 -5.25 -3.18 8.64
C GLU A 74 -6.07 -4.38 8.15
N PHE A 75 -6.07 -4.63 6.84
CA PHE A 75 -6.74 -5.79 6.25
C PHE A 75 -6.22 -7.11 6.85
N VAL A 76 -4.90 -7.30 6.87
CA VAL A 76 -4.28 -8.52 7.42
C VAL A 76 -4.61 -8.67 8.90
N THR A 77 -4.55 -7.57 9.67
CA THR A 77 -4.89 -7.56 11.10
C THR A 77 -6.33 -8.00 11.33
N HIS A 78 -7.28 -7.43 10.59
CA HIS A 78 -8.69 -7.80 10.69
C HIS A 78 -8.95 -9.24 10.26
N TRP A 79 -8.30 -9.70 9.19
CA TRP A 79 -8.39 -11.08 8.74
C TRP A 79 -7.89 -12.08 9.79
N GLN A 80 -6.73 -11.81 10.39
CA GLN A 80 -6.20 -12.62 11.48
C GLN A 80 -7.12 -12.62 12.71
N ARG A 81 -7.72 -11.47 13.03
CA ARG A 81 -8.71 -11.36 14.11
C ARG A 81 -9.93 -12.25 13.83
N LEU A 82 -10.44 -12.25 12.60
CA LEU A 82 -11.56 -13.11 12.20
C LEU A 82 -11.21 -14.60 12.33
N LYS A 83 -10.02 -15.01 11.89
CA LYS A 83 -9.56 -16.40 12.03
C LYS A 83 -9.48 -16.88 13.48
N LYS A 84 -9.13 -15.98 14.41
CA LYS A 84 -9.06 -16.28 15.85
C LYS A 84 -10.42 -16.20 16.54
N SER A 85 -11.39 -15.54 15.94
CA SER A 85 -12.72 -15.42 16.52
C SER A 85 -13.45 -16.76 16.41
N HIS A 86 -13.95 -17.26 17.53
CA HIS A 86 -14.89 -18.37 17.48
C HIS A 86 -16.15 -17.91 16.74
N PRO A 87 -16.67 -18.69 15.77
CA PRO A 87 -17.94 -18.36 15.17
C PRO A 87 -18.98 -18.30 16.29
N LYS A 88 -19.61 -17.15 16.46
CA LYS A 88 -20.73 -17.01 17.39
C LYS A 88 -21.82 -17.96 16.92
N HIS A 89 -21.98 -19.09 17.61
CA HIS A 89 -23.21 -19.86 17.53
C HIS A 89 -24.30 -18.92 18.04
N TYR A 90 -25.17 -18.45 17.15
CA TYR A 90 -26.41 -17.80 17.53
C TYR A 90 -27.43 -18.92 17.73
N PRO A 91 -27.77 -19.30 18.97
CA PRO A 91 -28.84 -20.25 19.19
C PRO A 91 -30.16 -19.54 18.83
N GLY A 92 -30.74 -19.86 17.66
CA GLY A 92 -32.14 -19.49 17.37
C GLY A 92 -32.50 -18.92 15.99
N CYS A 93 -31.61 -18.87 14.97
CA CYS A 93 -31.94 -18.26 13.67
C CYS A 93 -31.98 -19.22 12.46
N PHE A 94 -32.29 -20.49 12.67
CA PHE A 94 -32.63 -21.40 11.58
C PHE A 94 -33.96 -22.11 11.85
N ASN A 95 -35.06 -21.35 11.83
CA ASN A 95 -36.34 -21.95 11.45
C ASN A 95 -36.34 -22.01 9.92
N VAL A 96 -35.64 -23.00 9.37
CA VAL A 96 -35.90 -23.45 8.01
C VAL A 96 -37.30 -24.05 8.08
N ILE A 97 -38.27 -23.34 7.50
CA ILE A 97 -39.62 -23.86 7.30
C ILE A 97 -39.48 -24.98 6.26
N GLU A 98 -39.44 -26.22 6.72
CA GLU A 98 -39.63 -27.38 5.85
C GLU A 98 -41.08 -27.36 5.35
N LYS A 99 -41.25 -27.38 4.02
CA LYS A 99 -42.52 -27.64 3.32
C LYS A 99 -42.47 -29.01 2.70
#